data_AF-A0A7C3VK33-F1
#
_entry.id   AF-A0A7C3VK33-F1
#
_cell.length_a   1.000
_cell.length_b   1.000
_cell.length_c   1.000
_cell.angle_alpha   90.00
_cell.angle_beta   90.00
_cell.angle_gamma   90.00
#
_symmetry.space_group_name_H-M   'P 1'
#
loop_
_entity.id
_entity.type
_entity.pdbx_description
1 polymer ?
#
loop_
_entity_poly.entity_id
_entity_poly.type
_entity_poly.pdbx_seq_one_letter_code
_entity_poly.pdbx_strand_id
1 'polypeptide(L)' 'MKTKQKFPFLVGSKWTSQQETWGWRHFQVVNRKNEGKWVFAEIVASCDPNVRFWINAKQLKDRSLWQAGWVTLAEMR' A
#
# COMPACT_ATOMS: atom_id res chain seq x y z
N MET A 1 -5.65 22.15 -18.39
CA MET A 1 -5.77 22.47 -16.94
C MET A 1 -5.52 21.20 -16.15
N LYS A 2 -4.34 21.03 -15.51
CA LYS A 2 -4.04 19.83 -14.70
C LYS A 2 -4.64 20.02 -13.31
N THR A 3 -5.81 19.45 -13.06
CA THR A 3 -6.46 19.45 -11.74
C THR A 3 -5.50 18.82 -10.74
N LYS A 4 -5.02 19.61 -9.76
CA LYS A 4 -4.15 19.15 -8.67
C LYS A 4 -4.78 17.92 -8.01
N GLN A 5 -4.25 16.74 -8.34
CA GLN A 5 -4.70 15.48 -7.80
C GLN A 5 -4.50 15.50 -6.28
N LYS A 6 -5.58 15.40 -5.51
CA LYS A 6 -5.49 15.03 -4.10
C LYS A 6 -4.80 13.65 -4.06
N PHE A 7 -3.61 13.57 -3.45
CA PHE A 7 -2.70 12.39 -3.40
C PHE A 7 -1.97 12.01 -4.70
N PRO A 8 -1.06 12.85 -5.24
CA PRO A 8 -0.30 12.49 -6.44
C PRO A 8 0.68 11.32 -6.22
N PHE A 9 1.07 11.02 -4.97
CA PHE A 9 2.14 10.06 -4.66
C PHE A 9 1.66 8.68 -4.19
N LEU A 10 0.34 8.44 -4.07
CA LEU A 10 -0.14 7.17 -3.51
C LEU A 10 0.17 5.99 -4.43
N VAL A 11 -0.03 6.16 -5.74
CA VAL A 11 0.33 5.17 -6.75
C VAL A 11 1.85 5.21 -6.93
N GLY A 12 2.50 4.05 -6.84
CA GLY A 12 3.96 3.91 -6.78
C GLY A 12 4.54 3.97 -5.36
N SER A 13 3.72 4.23 -4.33
CA SER A 13 4.18 4.14 -2.95
C SER A 13 4.47 2.70 -2.55
N LYS A 14 5.58 2.50 -1.84
CA LYS A 14 6.03 1.22 -1.31
C LYS A 14 5.56 1.08 0.12
N TRP A 15 5.12 -0.11 0.50
CA TRP A 15 4.59 -0.38 1.81
C TRP A 15 5.05 -1.75 2.29
N THR A 16 5.33 -1.82 3.57
CA THR A 16 5.70 -3.06 4.24
C THR A 16 4.61 -3.43 5.23
N SER A 17 3.95 -4.57 5.01
CA SER A 17 3.00 -5.13 5.95
C SER A 17 3.73 -5.67 7.17
N GLN A 18 3.23 -5.31 8.36
CA GLN A 18 3.74 -5.85 9.61
C GLN A 18 3.40 -7.34 9.76
N GLN A 19 2.24 -7.74 9.26
CA GLN A 19 1.80 -9.12 9.27
C GLN A 19 1.98 -9.73 7.88
N GLU A 20 2.44 -10.97 7.85
CA GLU A 20 2.55 -11.71 6.60
C GLU A 20 1.18 -11.83 5.94
N THR A 21 1.07 -11.30 4.72
CA THR A 21 -0.17 -11.29 3.96
C THR A 21 0.08 -12.15 2.73
N TRP A 22 -0.53 -13.34 2.68
CA TRP A 22 -0.27 -14.35 1.63
C TRP A 22 1.21 -14.75 1.48
N GLY A 23 1.96 -14.87 2.57
CA GLY A 23 3.39 -15.19 2.51
C GLY A 23 4.30 -13.98 2.27
N TRP A 24 3.75 -12.79 2.02
CA TRP A 24 4.52 -11.61 1.64
C TRP A 24 4.34 -10.46 2.64
N ARG A 25 5.39 -9.63 2.76
CA ARG A 25 5.38 -8.40 3.56
C ARG A 25 5.61 -7.15 2.72
N HIS A 26 6.20 -7.28 1.54
CA HIS A 26 6.58 -6.15 0.70
C HIS A 26 5.57 -5.94 -0.42
N PHE A 27 4.90 -4.79 -0.40
CA PHE A 27 3.86 -4.44 -1.36
C PHE A 27 4.08 -3.06 -1.97
N GLN A 28 3.63 -2.88 -3.20
CA GLN A 28 3.63 -1.60 -3.90
C GLN A 28 2.22 -1.26 -4.33
N VAL A 29 1.81 -0.01 -4.13
CA VAL A 29 0.53 0.48 -4.66
C VAL A 29 0.67 0.69 -6.15
N VAL A 30 -0.13 -0.01 -6.95
CA VAL A 30 -0.15 0.11 -8.42
C VAL A 30 -1.34 0.90 -8.92
N ASN A 31 -2.40 0.98 -8.13
CA ASN A 31 -3.61 1.69 -8.51
C ASN A 31 -4.33 2.27 -7.31
N ARG A 32 -5.28 3.18 -7.57
CA ARG A 32 -6.16 3.73 -6.55
C ARG A 32 -7.56 3.91 -7.12
N LYS A 33 -8.55 3.69 -6.28
CA LYS A 33 -9.95 3.88 -6.60
C LYS A 33 -10.59 4.70 -5.49
N ASN A 34 -11.14 5.84 -5.85
CA ASN A 34 -11.91 6.68 -4.95
C ASN A 34 -13.40 6.39 -5.15
N GLU A 35 -14.04 5.83 -4.13
CA GLU A 35 -15.45 5.51 -4.14
C GLU A 35 -16.17 6.40 -3.11
N GLY A 36 -16.56 7.59 -3.57
CA GLY A 36 -17.14 8.64 -2.73
C GLY A 36 -16.18 9.10 -1.63
N LYS A 37 -16.50 8.76 -0.37
CA LYS A 37 -15.70 9.07 0.81
C LYS A 37 -14.58 8.06 1.09
N TRP A 38 -14.62 6.91 0.44
CA TRP A 38 -13.65 5.83 0.64
C TRP A 38 -12.59 5.86 -0.44
N VAL A 39 -11.35 5.60 -0.04
CA VAL A 39 -10.23 5.47 -0.97
C VAL A 39 -9.69 4.06 -0.83
N PHE A 40 -9.66 3.33 -1.92
CA PHE A 40 -9.04 2.03 -2.02
C PHE A 40 -7.72 2.16 -2.77
N ALA A 41 -6.72 1.41 -2.32
CA ALA A 41 -5.42 1.27 -2.95
C ALA A 41 -5.29 -0.18 -3.42
N GLU A 42 -4.98 -0.36 -4.71
CA GLU A 42 -4.58 -1.66 -5.23
C GLU A 42 -3.11 -1.84 -4.94
N ILE A 43 -2.78 -2.88 -4.18
CA ILE A 43 -1.42 -3.23 -3.82
C ILE A 43 -1.04 -4.58 -4.41
N VAL A 44 0.21 -4.68 -4.86
CA VAL A 44 0.78 -5.91 -5.41
C VAL A 44 2.04 -6.26 -4.64
N ALA A 45 2.29 -7.54 -4.38
CA ALA A 45 3.52 -7.96 -3.75
C ALA A 45 4.70 -7.68 -4.69
N SER A 46 5.80 -7.15 -4.15
CA SER A 46 6.96 -6.81 -4.96
C SER A 46 7.75 -8.05 -5.41
N CYS A 47 7.67 -9.15 -4.66
CA CYS A 47 8.29 -10.42 -5.03
C CYS A 47 7.39 -11.29 -5.91
N ASP A 48 6.06 -11.14 -5.83
CA ASP A 48 5.13 -11.93 -6.63
C ASP A 48 3.98 -11.06 -7.18
N PRO A 49 3.92 -10.87 -8.51
CA PRO A 49 2.87 -10.05 -9.12
C PRO A 49 1.49 -10.72 -9.18
N ASN A 50 1.37 -12.00 -8.81
CA ASN A 50 0.09 -12.70 -8.71
C ASN A 50 -0.66 -12.29 -7.44
N VAL A 51 0.06 -12.03 -6.35
CA VAL A 51 -0.52 -11.51 -5.10
C VAL A 51 -0.82 -10.03 -5.24
N ARG A 52 -2.05 -9.73 -5.71
CA ARG A 52 -2.59 -8.38 -5.79
C ARG A 52 -3.97 -8.31 -5.17
N PHE A 53 -4.24 -7.24 -4.44
CA PHE A 53 -5.53 -7.04 -3.80
C PHE A 53 -5.79 -5.57 -3.51
N TRP A 54 -7.06 -5.27 -3.28
CA TRP A 54 -7.52 -3.94 -2.93
C TRP A 54 -7.64 -3.82 -1.42
N ILE A 55 -7.05 -2.77 -0.86
CA ILE A 55 -7.21 -2.41 0.55
C ILE A 55 -7.75 -1.01 0.70
N ASN A 56 -8.42 -0.75 1.81
CA ASN A 56 -8.80 0.61 2.14
C ASN A 56 -7.54 1.41 2.46
N ALA A 57 -7.32 2.55 1.80
CA ALA A 57 -6.17 3.41 2.04
C ALA A 57 -6.15 3.96 3.48
N LYS A 58 -7.26 3.89 4.22
CA LYS A 58 -7.28 4.14 5.66
C LYS A 58 -6.47 3.10 6.45
N GLN A 59 -6.42 1.84 6.01
CA GLN A 59 -5.58 0.80 6.64
C GLN A 59 -4.10 1.08 6.44
N LEU A 60 -3.69 1.63 5.29
CA LEU A 60 -2.31 2.06 5.07
C LEU A 60 -1.84 3.15 6.06
N LYS A 61 -2.78 3.92 6.62
CA LYS A 61 -2.44 4.90 7.67
C LYS A 61 -2.20 4.23 9.03
N ASP A 62 -2.68 3.01 9.21
CA ASP A 62 -2.49 2.27 10.45
C ASP A 62 -1.07 1.72 10.49
N ARG A 63 -0.23 2.37 11.31
CA ARG A 63 1.19 1.99 11.39
C ARG A 63 1.39 0.60 11.96
N SER A 64 0.46 0.07 12.76
CA SER A 64 0.53 -1.27 13.35
C SER A 64 0.33 -2.37 12.30
N LEU A 65 -0.36 -2.05 11.21
CA LEU A 65 -0.56 -2.96 10.08
C LEU A 65 0.44 -2.71 8.94
N TRP A 66 0.74 -1.43 8.65
CA TRP A 66 1.49 -1.03 7.47
C TRP A 66 2.54 0.03 7.79
N GLN A 67 3.76 -0.21 7.33
CA GLN A 67 4.85 0.76 7.36
C GLN A 67 5.05 1.33 5.97
N ALA A 68 5.21 2.65 5.87
CA ALA A 68 5.53 3.32 4.62
C ALA A 68 7.00 3.08 4.26
N GLY A 69 7.27 2.71 3.01
CA GLY A 69 8.61 2.37 2.54
C GLY A 69 8.94 0.89 2.67
N TRP A 70 10.20 0.57 2.34
CA TRP A 70 10.76 -0.75 2.57
C TRP A 70 11.34 -0.80 3.96
N VAL A 71 10.73 -1.62 4.82
CA VAL A 71 11.22 -1.86 6.17
C VAL A 71 11.80 -3.27 6.21
N THR A 72 12.99 -3.39 6.74
CA THR A 72 13.63 -4.69 6.96
C THR A 72 13.14 -5.32 8.26
N LEU A 73 13.24 -6.64 8.38
CA LEU A 73 12.93 -7.35 9.62
C LEU A 73 13.73 -6.84 10.83
N ALA A 74 14.94 -6.34 10.60
CA ALA A 74 15.81 -5.81 11.63
C ALA A 74 15.33 -4.46 12.20
N GLU A 75 14.72 -3.61 11.35
CA GLU A 75 14.17 -2.31 11.76
C GLU A 75 12.80 -2.43 12.43
N MET A 76 12.15 -3.58 12.29
CA MET A 76 10.85 -3.88 12.87
C MET A 76 10.95 -4.32 14.35
N ARG A 77 12.15 -4.33 14.91
CA ARG A 77 12.48 -4.88 16.24
C ARG A 77 12.21 -3.90 17.38
#